data_AF-A0A3D5SRX3-F1
#
_entry.id   AF-A0A3D5SRX3-F1
#
_cell.length_a   1.000
_cell.length_b   1.000
_cell.length_c   1.000
_cell.angle_alpha   90.00
_cell.angle_beta   90.00
_cell.angle_gamma   90.00
#
_symmetry.space_group_name_H-M   'P 1'
#
loop_
_entity.id
_entity.type
_entity.pdbx_description
1 polymer ?
#
loop_
_entity_poly.entity_id
_entity_poly.type
_entity_poly.pdbx_seq_one_letter_code
_entity_poly.pdbx_strand_id
1 'polypeptide(L)'
;MKRRDFLQTSVLGCVLAISKPASLLARDNIAGPRPNTAPKEFELNELTFADLQDGLKSGQFTARSLVRKYLERIDEIDKHGPILNSVIEINPDALSIAESLDRERREKGARGPLHGIPILIKDNIDTADRMMTTAGSLALVGSRPLRDSFVAMKLRESGAVILGKTNLSEWANFRSNHSTSGWSGRGGQTRNPYVVDRNPCGSSSGSGVAPSANLCAAAIGSETDGSVVCPSSANSLVGIKPTVGLIGRSGIIPISHSQDTAGPMARTVTDAANLLGGLTGIDTRDAATKAGRQKSFTDYTQFLDKGGLKGARLGVARKYFGFNDRVDKLMNDLIGELKKLGALIVDPADIPTSGKFDDSELEVLLYEFKTDLNAYLGKLGTSAGVHSLKELIEFNEKNR
;
A
#
# COMPACT_ATOMS: atom_id res chain seq x y z
N MET A 1 11.60 -14.67 13.51
CA MET A 1 12.42 -14.38 12.31
C MET A 1 11.90 -13.09 11.72
N LYS A 2 12.72 -12.03 11.61
CA LYS A 2 12.25 -10.76 11.01
C LYS A 2 12.13 -10.97 9.50
N ARG A 3 11.16 -10.31 8.84
CA ARG A 3 10.92 -10.44 7.39
C ARG A 3 12.19 -10.20 6.56
N ARG A 4 13.03 -9.25 6.96
CA ARG A 4 14.30 -8.97 6.28
C ARG A 4 15.31 -10.11 6.40
N ASP A 5 15.38 -10.76 7.56
CA ASP A 5 16.20 -11.95 7.75
C ASP A 5 15.69 -13.09 6.87
N PHE A 6 14.37 -13.26 6.77
CA PHE A 6 13.77 -14.24 5.87
C PHE A 6 14.12 -13.97 4.40
N LEU A 7 14.03 -12.72 3.94
CA LEU A 7 14.41 -12.33 2.57
C LEU A 7 15.90 -12.56 2.31
N GLN A 8 16.77 -12.17 3.23
CA GLN A 8 18.22 -12.40 3.12
C GLN A 8 18.56 -13.89 3.10
N THR A 9 17.95 -14.68 3.97
CA THR A 9 18.20 -16.13 4.09
C THR A 9 17.64 -16.89 2.87
N SER A 10 16.51 -16.44 2.30
CA SER A 10 15.95 -17.02 1.07
C SER A 10 16.87 -16.78 -0.15
N VAL A 11 17.52 -15.60 -0.22
CA VAL A 11 18.55 -15.31 -1.24
C VAL A 11 19.79 -16.17 -1.02
N LEU A 12 20.26 -16.33 0.23
CA LEU A 12 21.42 -17.17 0.57
C LEU A 12 21.17 -18.67 0.36
N GLY A 13 19.96 -19.16 0.62
CA GLY A 13 19.54 -20.54 0.33
C GLY A 13 19.57 -20.87 -1.16
N CYS A 14 19.42 -19.89 -2.04
CA CYS A 14 19.60 -20.05 -3.48
C CYS A 14 21.08 -20.03 -3.92
N VAL A 15 21.97 -19.40 -3.14
CA VAL A 15 23.41 -19.29 -3.46
C VAL A 15 24.21 -20.49 -2.98
N LEU A 16 23.79 -21.18 -1.92
CA LEU A 16 24.53 -22.32 -1.35
C LEU A 16 24.43 -23.63 -2.17
N ALA A 17 23.78 -23.63 -3.33
CA ALA A 17 23.66 -24.80 -4.21
C ALA A 17 24.67 -24.82 -5.39
N ILE A 18 25.64 -23.90 -5.46
CA ILE A 18 26.65 -23.91 -6.52
C ILE A 18 28.05 -23.82 -5.89
N SER A 19 28.74 -24.96 -5.86
CA SER A 19 30.17 -25.02 -5.54
C SER A 19 30.97 -25.57 -6.74
N LYS A 20 32.12 -24.91 -7.01
CA LYS A 20 33.27 -25.22 -7.89
C LYS A 20 33.43 -24.33 -9.15
N PRO A 21 34.67 -24.14 -9.67
CA PRO A 21 35.63 -23.16 -9.17
C PRO A 21 36.02 -22.10 -10.22
N ALA A 22 36.77 -21.10 -9.77
CA ALA A 22 37.13 -19.88 -10.46
C ALA A 22 37.90 -20.04 -11.79
N SER A 23 37.57 -19.16 -12.74
CA SER A 23 38.48 -18.71 -13.80
C SER A 23 38.47 -17.18 -13.82
N LEU A 24 39.63 -16.60 -13.50
CA LEU A 24 39.92 -15.16 -13.51
C LEU A 24 39.85 -14.61 -14.94
N LEU A 25 38.97 -13.63 -15.15
CA LEU A 25 39.19 -12.57 -16.14
C LEU A 25 38.90 -11.23 -15.47
N ALA A 26 39.97 -10.50 -15.22
CA ALA A 26 39.93 -9.14 -14.69
C ALA A 26 39.20 -8.23 -15.67
N ARG A 27 38.18 -7.52 -15.16
CA ARG A 27 37.68 -6.29 -15.76
C ARG A 27 37.89 -5.18 -14.76
N ASP A 28 38.52 -4.12 -15.21
CA ASP A 28 38.94 -2.98 -14.41
C ASP A 28 37.76 -2.35 -13.67
N ASN A 29 37.97 -2.19 -12.37
CA ASN A 29 37.07 -1.53 -11.43
C ASN A 29 37.08 -0.02 -11.67
N ILE A 30 35.96 0.53 -12.12
CA ILE A 30 35.59 1.91 -11.77
C ILE A 30 34.43 1.82 -10.77
N ALA A 31 34.76 1.42 -9.55
CA ALA A 31 33.88 1.59 -8.41
C ALA A 31 34.55 2.62 -7.50
N GLY A 32 34.05 3.86 -7.53
CA GLY A 32 34.40 4.85 -6.51
C GLY A 32 34.08 4.34 -5.10
N PRO A 33 34.68 4.92 -4.05
CA PRO A 33 34.48 4.46 -2.69
C PRO A 33 32.99 4.50 -2.35
N ARG A 34 32.40 3.32 -2.10
CA ARG A 34 31.05 3.23 -1.54
C ARG A 34 31.11 3.81 -0.13
N PRO A 35 30.27 4.81 0.22
CA PRO A 35 30.22 5.29 1.59
C PRO A 35 29.90 4.12 2.51
N ASN A 36 30.88 3.78 3.35
CA ASN A 36 30.79 2.72 4.34
C ASN A 36 30.14 3.28 5.60
N THR A 37 28.85 3.60 5.52
CA THR A 37 28.03 3.81 6.71
C THR A 37 27.01 2.69 6.75
N ALA A 38 27.21 1.74 7.66
CA ALA A 38 26.14 0.82 8.03
C ALA A 38 24.90 1.67 8.33
N PRO A 39 23.74 1.38 7.73
CA PRO A 39 22.54 2.18 7.94
C PRO A 39 22.24 2.24 9.43
N LYS A 40 22.07 3.46 9.96
CA LYS A 40 21.73 3.72 11.36
C LYS A 40 20.57 2.82 11.76
N GLU A 41 20.73 2.05 12.83
CA GLU A 41 19.70 1.16 13.32
C GLU A 41 18.45 1.97 13.67
N PHE A 42 17.31 1.57 13.11
CA PHE A 42 16.04 2.23 13.35
C PHE A 42 15.25 1.41 14.38
N GLU A 43 14.96 2.02 15.51
CA GLU A 43 14.32 1.37 16.66
C GLU A 43 12.96 0.72 16.32
N LEU A 44 12.20 1.31 15.39
CA LEU A 44 10.88 0.78 14.99
C LEU A 44 10.96 -0.20 13.81
N ASN A 45 12.17 -0.62 13.42
CA ASN A 45 12.37 -1.47 12.25
C ASN A 45 11.73 -2.85 12.43
N GLU A 46 10.81 -3.17 11.51
CA GLU A 46 10.05 -4.42 11.43
C GLU A 46 9.15 -4.71 12.66
N LEU A 47 8.87 -3.71 13.51
CA LEU A 47 7.88 -3.87 14.58
C LEU A 47 6.48 -4.06 13.99
N THR A 48 5.73 -5.02 14.54
CA THR A 48 4.33 -5.30 14.22
C THR A 48 3.40 -4.37 14.99
N PHE A 49 2.09 -4.37 14.68
CA PHE A 49 1.12 -3.64 15.49
C PHE A 49 1.09 -4.15 16.93
N ALA A 50 1.25 -5.45 17.16
CA ALA A 50 1.31 -6.01 18.52
C ALA A 50 2.52 -5.46 19.30
N ASP A 51 3.71 -5.47 18.71
CA ASP A 51 4.92 -4.94 19.35
C ASP A 51 4.77 -3.43 19.67
N LEU A 52 4.20 -2.66 18.74
CA LEU A 52 3.94 -1.23 18.96
C LEU A 52 2.90 -1.01 20.06
N GLN A 53 1.84 -1.82 20.12
CA GLN A 53 0.83 -1.74 21.18
C GLN A 53 1.42 -2.10 22.55
N ASP A 54 2.28 -3.11 22.63
CA ASP A 54 2.98 -3.48 23.86
C ASP A 54 3.92 -2.36 24.34
N GLY A 55 4.64 -1.73 23.41
CA GLY A 55 5.46 -0.55 23.71
C GLY A 55 4.64 0.66 24.17
N LEU A 56 3.47 0.90 23.57
CA LEU A 56 2.54 1.95 24.01
C LEU A 56 1.90 1.66 25.37
N LYS A 57 1.63 0.38 25.67
CA LYS A 57 1.03 -0.07 26.94
C LYS A 57 2.03 -0.02 28.09
N SER A 58 3.28 -0.39 27.84
CA SER A 58 4.36 -0.36 28.83
C SER A 58 4.93 1.04 29.08
N GLY A 59 4.62 2.01 28.21
CA GLY A 59 5.18 3.36 28.28
C GLY A 59 6.57 3.49 27.66
N GLN A 60 7.09 2.44 27.01
CA GLN A 60 8.29 2.52 26.17
C GLN A 60 8.11 3.55 25.05
N PHE A 61 6.90 3.62 24.49
CA PHE A 61 6.52 4.60 23.48
C PHE A 61 5.28 5.38 23.90
N THR A 62 5.17 6.58 23.36
CA THR A 62 3.90 7.29 23.17
C THR A 62 3.58 7.36 21.68
N ALA A 63 2.31 7.51 21.30
CA ALA A 63 1.90 7.72 19.92
C ALA A 63 2.61 8.93 19.31
N ARG A 64 2.75 10.02 20.08
CA ARG A 64 3.53 11.20 19.66
C ARG A 64 5.00 10.84 19.39
N SER A 65 5.61 9.99 20.22
CA SER A 65 6.99 9.53 20.00
C SER A 65 7.14 8.64 18.75
N LEU A 66 6.15 7.78 18.48
CA LEU A 66 6.12 6.95 17.27
C LEU A 66 6.01 7.82 16.01
N VAL A 67 5.08 8.79 16.00
CA VAL A 67 4.93 9.75 14.90
C VAL A 67 6.24 10.48 14.65
N ARG A 68 6.86 11.04 15.69
CA ARG A 68 8.14 11.75 15.55
C ARG A 68 9.23 10.87 14.92
N LYS A 69 9.41 9.64 15.40
CA LYS A 69 10.41 8.69 14.87
C LYS A 69 10.18 8.35 13.40
N TYR A 70 8.92 8.18 12.98
CA TYR A 70 8.62 7.96 11.56
C TYR A 70 8.81 9.22 10.72
N LEU A 71 8.47 10.42 11.21
CA LEU A 71 8.73 11.67 10.51
C LEU A 71 10.23 11.92 10.30
N GLU A 72 11.05 11.70 11.34
CA GLU A 72 12.51 11.76 11.25
C GLU A 72 13.03 10.79 10.18
N ARG A 73 12.51 9.55 10.17
CA ARG A 73 12.92 8.57 9.16
C ARG A 73 12.44 8.90 7.75
N ILE A 74 11.26 9.48 7.59
CA ILE A 74 10.78 9.97 6.28
C ILE A 74 11.73 11.05 5.76
N ASP A 75 12.13 12.00 6.61
CA ASP A 75 13.09 13.03 6.22
C ASP A 75 14.44 12.41 5.81
N GLU A 76 14.99 11.53 6.65
CA GLU A 76 16.28 10.88 6.42
C GLU A 76 16.28 9.98 5.16
N ILE A 77 15.23 9.20 4.92
CA ILE A 77 15.23 8.14 3.91
C ILE A 77 14.43 8.49 2.65
N ASP A 78 13.24 9.09 2.83
CA ASP A 78 12.35 9.40 1.71
C ASP A 78 12.80 10.64 0.96
N LYS A 79 13.32 11.65 1.68
CA LYS A 79 13.63 12.99 1.15
C LYS A 79 15.12 13.23 0.89
N HIS A 80 16.00 12.86 1.82
CA HIS A 80 17.42 13.22 1.72
C HIS A 80 18.37 12.06 1.41
N GLY A 81 18.07 10.83 1.86
CA GLY A 81 18.94 9.66 1.71
C GLY A 81 18.83 8.98 0.33
N PRO A 82 18.30 7.75 0.22
CA PRO A 82 18.08 7.10 -1.08
C PRO A 82 17.02 7.80 -1.96
N ILE A 83 16.31 8.80 -1.41
CA ILE A 83 15.28 9.60 -2.10
C ILE A 83 14.20 8.67 -2.67
N LEU A 84 13.56 7.91 -1.78
CA LEU A 84 12.49 6.98 -2.18
C LEU A 84 11.27 7.69 -2.72
N ASN A 85 11.03 8.92 -2.24
CA ASN A 85 9.97 9.80 -2.72
C ASN A 85 8.59 9.12 -2.75
N SER A 86 8.29 8.40 -1.68
CA SER A 86 7.07 7.63 -1.45
C SER A 86 6.00 8.40 -0.68
N VAL A 87 6.37 9.46 0.06
CA VAL A 87 5.44 10.29 0.84
C VAL A 87 5.25 11.64 0.16
N ILE A 88 4.08 11.92 -0.39
CA ILE A 88 3.84 13.15 -1.16
C ILE A 88 3.49 14.35 -0.25
N GLU A 89 2.92 14.10 0.92
CA GLU A 89 2.53 15.15 1.87
C GLU A 89 2.52 14.61 3.30
N ILE A 90 3.04 15.39 4.25
CA ILE A 90 2.97 15.07 5.68
C ILE A 90 1.73 15.72 6.28
N ASN A 91 1.05 15.02 7.18
CA ASN A 91 -0.05 15.61 7.93
C ASN A 91 0.50 16.59 8.99
N PRO A 92 0.27 17.91 8.86
CA PRO A 92 0.75 18.87 9.86
C PRO A 92 0.05 18.72 11.21
N ASP A 93 -1.06 17.97 11.27
CA ASP A 93 -1.85 17.69 12.47
C ASP A 93 -1.44 16.37 13.16
N ALA A 94 -0.55 15.56 12.57
CA ALA A 94 -0.24 14.21 13.08
C ALA A 94 0.27 14.20 14.52
N LEU A 95 1.15 15.13 14.90
CA LEU A 95 1.71 15.19 16.25
C LEU A 95 0.67 15.56 17.31
N SER A 96 -0.22 16.50 17.02
CA SER A 96 -1.27 16.91 17.96
C SER A 96 -2.37 15.84 18.08
N ILE A 97 -2.72 15.18 16.97
CA ILE A 97 -3.62 14.02 16.97
C ILE A 97 -3.02 12.90 17.83
N ALA A 98 -1.75 12.57 17.63
CA ALA A 98 -1.07 11.52 18.40
C ALA A 98 -1.04 11.83 19.91
N GLU A 99 -0.76 13.08 20.28
CA GLU A 99 -0.80 13.52 21.68
C GLU A 99 -2.21 13.41 22.29
N SER A 100 -3.25 13.68 21.50
CA SER A 100 -4.63 13.49 21.96
C SER A 100 -4.96 12.01 22.21
N LEU A 101 -4.44 11.10 21.38
CA LEU A 101 -4.60 9.65 21.54
C LEU A 101 -3.78 9.10 22.71
N ASP A 102 -2.63 9.70 23.01
CA ASP A 102 -1.85 9.40 24.22
C ASP A 102 -2.64 9.76 25.48
N ARG A 103 -3.27 10.95 25.50
CA ARG A 103 -4.15 11.35 26.60
C ARG A 103 -5.35 10.41 26.72
N GLU A 104 -6.01 10.11 25.62
CA GLU A 104 -7.14 9.18 25.61
C GLU A 104 -6.76 7.79 26.11
N ARG A 105 -5.61 7.25 25.71
CA ARG A 105 -5.11 5.96 26.19
C ARG A 105 -5.00 5.95 27.72
N ARG A 106 -4.50 7.02 28.33
CA ARG A 106 -4.36 7.14 29.79
C ARG A 106 -5.71 7.27 30.50
N GLU A 107 -6.65 8.00 29.91
CA GLU A 107 -7.94 8.33 30.54
C GLU A 107 -9.01 7.24 30.33
N LYS A 108 -9.05 6.62 29.15
CA LYS A 108 -10.14 5.73 28.70
C LYS A 108 -9.65 4.37 28.22
N GLY A 109 -8.34 4.19 28.05
CA GLY A 109 -7.76 3.01 27.42
C GLY A 109 -7.67 3.14 25.90
N ALA A 110 -7.11 2.11 25.25
CA ALA A 110 -6.98 2.06 23.81
C ALA A 110 -8.31 1.67 23.13
N ARG A 111 -8.63 2.29 21.99
CA ARG A 111 -9.80 1.93 21.16
C ARG A 111 -9.71 0.55 20.51
N GLY A 112 -8.49 0.00 20.41
CA GLY A 112 -8.21 -1.28 19.77
C GLY A 112 -6.77 -1.36 19.27
N PRO A 113 -6.45 -2.34 18.39
CA PRO A 113 -5.10 -2.60 17.91
C PRO A 113 -4.45 -1.43 17.14
N LEU A 114 -5.25 -0.52 16.60
CA LEU A 114 -4.77 0.63 15.82
C LEU A 114 -4.59 1.91 16.65
N HIS A 115 -4.93 1.90 17.95
CA HIS A 115 -4.88 3.11 18.77
C HIS A 115 -3.45 3.67 18.92
N GLY A 116 -3.21 4.84 18.37
CA GLY A 116 -1.91 5.52 18.35
C GLY A 116 -0.93 5.04 17.27
N ILE A 117 -1.36 4.14 16.36
CA ILE A 117 -0.50 3.57 15.33
C ILE A 117 -0.39 4.53 14.12
N PRO A 118 0.82 4.95 13.69
CA PRO A 118 1.00 5.83 12.53
C PRO A 118 0.86 5.10 11.18
N ILE A 119 -0.09 5.55 10.37
CA ILE A 119 -0.46 4.96 9.08
C ILE A 119 -0.39 6.02 7.98
N LEU A 120 0.08 5.64 6.80
CA LEU A 120 0.01 6.48 5.60
C LEU A 120 -1.16 6.04 4.72
N ILE A 121 -1.78 6.98 4.01
CA ILE A 121 -2.85 6.67 3.05
C ILE A 121 -2.46 7.16 1.66
N LYS A 122 -2.94 6.53 0.59
CA LYS A 122 -2.71 6.99 -0.78
C LYS A 122 -3.30 8.38 -1.01
N ASP A 123 -2.63 9.22 -1.81
CA ASP A 123 -3.06 10.61 -2.10
C ASP A 123 -4.29 10.72 -3.01
N ASN A 124 -4.99 9.61 -3.25
CA ASN A 124 -6.33 9.60 -3.82
C ASN A 124 -7.44 9.38 -2.78
N ILE A 125 -7.11 9.38 -1.48
CA ILE A 125 -8.04 9.14 -0.36
C ILE A 125 -8.20 10.43 0.45
N ASP A 126 -9.43 10.93 0.57
CA ASP A 126 -9.76 12.18 1.26
C ASP A 126 -9.51 12.12 2.76
N THR A 127 -9.06 13.24 3.30
CA THR A 127 -8.99 13.54 4.74
C THR A 127 -9.44 14.96 5.00
N ALA A 128 -10.15 15.20 6.10
CA ALA A 128 -10.47 16.53 6.62
C ALA A 128 -9.31 17.21 7.36
N ASP A 129 -8.13 16.56 7.47
CA ASP A 129 -6.92 17.20 7.99
C ASP A 129 -6.42 18.31 7.05
N ARG A 130 -5.41 19.07 7.47
CA ARG A 130 -4.81 20.15 6.67
C ARG A 130 -3.90 19.65 5.53
N MET A 131 -4.28 18.59 4.84
CA MET A 131 -3.60 18.01 3.68
C MET A 131 -4.45 18.11 2.41
N MET A 132 -3.81 17.97 1.25
CA MET A 132 -4.49 17.89 -0.03
C MET A 132 -4.87 16.43 -0.37
N THR A 133 -5.68 16.26 -1.40
CA THR A 133 -5.90 14.95 -2.05
C THR A 133 -5.91 15.19 -3.56
N THR A 134 -4.81 14.80 -4.21
CA THR A 134 -4.49 15.31 -5.55
C THR A 134 -4.43 14.24 -6.63
N ALA A 135 -4.51 12.96 -6.25
CA ALA A 135 -4.17 11.83 -7.14
C ALA A 135 -2.80 12.03 -7.83
N GLY A 136 -1.88 12.74 -7.18
CA GLY A 136 -0.56 13.11 -7.71
C GLY A 136 -0.57 14.25 -8.75
N SER A 137 -1.74 14.83 -9.08
CA SER A 137 -1.86 15.83 -10.13
C SER A 137 -1.63 17.26 -9.63
N LEU A 138 -0.93 18.06 -10.42
CA LEU A 138 -0.77 19.50 -10.19
C LEU A 138 -2.10 20.26 -10.30
N ALA A 139 -3.08 19.75 -11.06
CA ALA A 139 -4.40 20.36 -11.23
C ALA A 139 -5.21 20.46 -9.92
N LEU A 140 -4.89 19.61 -8.95
CA LEU A 140 -5.56 19.54 -7.66
C LEU A 140 -4.71 20.09 -6.52
N VAL A 141 -3.55 20.70 -6.80
CA VAL A 141 -2.79 21.40 -5.76
C VAL A 141 -3.62 22.56 -5.21
N GLY A 142 -3.79 22.60 -3.90
CA GLY A 142 -4.70 23.53 -3.21
C GLY A 142 -6.08 22.95 -2.92
N SER A 143 -6.46 21.84 -3.57
CA SER A 143 -7.72 21.15 -3.29
C SER A 143 -7.61 20.39 -1.96
N ARG A 144 -8.40 20.83 -0.97
CA ARG A 144 -8.49 20.21 0.36
C ARG A 144 -9.88 19.61 0.50
N PRO A 145 -10.01 18.32 0.82
CA PRO A 145 -11.31 17.70 1.00
C PRO A 145 -12.10 18.35 2.14
N LEU A 146 -13.41 18.53 1.94
CA LEU A 146 -14.30 19.15 2.94
C LEU A 146 -14.66 18.19 4.10
N ARG A 147 -14.38 16.90 3.94
CA ARG A 147 -14.70 15.84 4.91
C ARG A 147 -13.81 14.63 4.68
N ASP A 148 -13.72 13.77 5.69
CA ASP A 148 -13.03 12.49 5.56
C ASP A 148 -13.72 11.57 4.52
N SER A 149 -12.88 10.80 3.84
CA SER A 149 -13.29 9.55 3.20
C SER A 149 -13.84 8.57 4.23
N PHE A 150 -14.59 7.56 3.78
CA PHE A 150 -14.99 6.47 4.66
C PHE A 150 -13.78 5.77 5.29
N VAL A 151 -12.71 5.56 4.50
CA VAL A 151 -11.43 5.00 4.95
C VAL A 151 -10.81 5.83 6.08
N ALA A 152 -10.66 7.14 5.89
CA ALA A 152 -10.08 8.01 6.90
C ALA A 152 -10.92 8.04 8.18
N MET A 153 -12.25 8.10 8.05
CA MET A 153 -13.18 8.02 9.18
C MET A 153 -12.98 6.72 9.99
N LYS A 154 -12.97 5.55 9.33
CA LYS A 154 -12.75 4.24 9.97
C LYS A 154 -11.39 4.13 10.67
N LEU A 155 -10.33 4.69 10.07
CA LEU A 155 -9.01 4.76 10.70
C LEU A 155 -9.05 5.60 11.99
N ARG A 156 -9.72 6.76 11.97
CA ARG A 156 -9.88 7.60 13.16
C ARG A 156 -10.72 6.93 14.24
N GLU A 157 -11.84 6.29 13.87
CA GLU A 157 -12.65 5.50 14.80
C GLU A 157 -11.81 4.44 15.51
N SER A 158 -10.89 3.79 14.78
CA SER A 158 -9.97 2.79 15.31
C SER A 158 -8.79 3.37 16.10
N GLY A 159 -8.67 4.70 16.17
CA GLY A 159 -7.61 5.42 16.88
C GLY A 159 -6.27 5.49 16.14
N ALA A 160 -6.23 5.24 14.83
CA ALA A 160 -5.00 5.38 14.06
C ALA A 160 -4.60 6.85 13.86
N VAL A 161 -3.29 7.12 13.74
CA VAL A 161 -2.77 8.43 13.34
C VAL A 161 -2.50 8.42 11.84
N ILE A 162 -3.21 9.25 11.08
CA ILE A 162 -2.91 9.45 9.66
C ILE A 162 -1.67 10.36 9.58
N LEU A 163 -0.53 9.76 9.25
CA LEU A 163 0.78 10.42 9.23
C LEU A 163 0.94 11.38 8.04
N GLY A 164 0.23 11.11 6.95
CA GLY A 164 0.43 11.79 5.67
C GLY A 164 -0.18 11.03 4.50
N LYS A 165 0.13 11.51 3.31
CA LYS A 165 -0.30 10.98 2.02
C LYS A 165 0.89 10.35 1.30
N THR A 166 0.68 9.21 0.67
CA THR A 166 1.69 8.52 -0.15
C THR A 166 1.53 8.90 -1.62
N ASN A 167 2.67 9.04 -2.31
CA ASN A 167 2.70 9.25 -3.75
C ASN A 167 2.12 8.02 -4.48
N LEU A 168 1.69 8.24 -5.71
CA LEU A 168 1.06 7.24 -6.57
C LEU A 168 1.46 7.46 -8.02
N SER A 169 1.15 6.48 -8.87
CA SER A 169 1.08 6.75 -10.31
C SER A 169 -0.08 7.72 -10.55
N GLU A 170 0.17 8.85 -11.22
CA GLU A 170 -0.82 9.93 -11.37
C GLU A 170 -2.17 9.41 -11.90
N TRP A 171 -3.27 9.90 -11.32
CA TRP A 171 -4.64 9.44 -11.63
C TRP A 171 -4.80 7.92 -11.51
N ALA A 172 -4.14 7.35 -10.50
CA ALA A 172 -4.12 5.91 -10.26
C ALA A 172 -3.69 5.09 -11.49
N ASN A 173 -2.77 5.64 -12.29
CA ASN A 173 -2.25 5.09 -13.56
C ASN A 173 -3.21 5.17 -14.75
N PHE A 174 -4.39 5.80 -14.62
CA PHE A 174 -5.39 5.91 -15.69
C PHE A 174 -5.30 7.26 -16.43
N ARG A 175 -4.10 7.56 -16.95
CA ARG A 175 -3.80 8.83 -17.64
C ARG A 175 -3.24 8.67 -19.05
N SER A 176 -2.42 7.64 -19.29
CA SER A 176 -1.68 7.49 -20.56
C SER A 176 -1.27 6.03 -20.77
N ASN A 177 -1.21 5.60 -22.03
CA ASN A 177 -0.65 4.30 -22.43
C ASN A 177 0.88 4.24 -22.28
N HIS A 178 1.53 5.39 -22.05
CA HIS A 178 2.98 5.52 -21.81
C HIS A 178 3.26 6.06 -20.40
N SER A 179 2.48 5.64 -19.41
CA SER A 179 2.70 6.04 -18.02
C SER A 179 3.92 5.34 -17.42
N THR A 180 4.50 5.98 -16.40
CA THR A 180 5.57 5.40 -15.57
C THR A 180 5.02 5.13 -14.18
N SER A 181 5.00 3.88 -13.74
CA SER A 181 4.47 3.54 -12.42
C SER A 181 5.28 4.23 -11.31
N GLY A 182 4.57 4.80 -10.34
CA GLY A 182 5.13 5.55 -9.22
C GLY A 182 5.50 6.99 -9.55
N TRP A 183 5.30 7.45 -10.79
CA TRP A 183 5.47 8.85 -11.14
C TRP A 183 4.15 9.63 -11.02
N SER A 184 4.24 10.84 -10.47
CA SER A 184 3.20 11.85 -10.60
C SER A 184 3.77 13.26 -10.80
N GLY A 185 2.99 14.16 -11.39
CA GLY A 185 3.44 15.53 -11.65
C GLY A 185 3.75 16.31 -10.37
N ARG A 186 2.96 16.10 -9.31
CA ARG A 186 3.18 16.71 -7.99
C ARG A 186 4.26 15.99 -7.20
N GLY A 187 4.20 14.66 -7.17
CA GLY A 187 5.01 13.86 -6.26
C GLY A 187 6.34 13.42 -6.83
N GLY A 188 6.58 13.53 -8.13
CA GLY A 188 7.76 12.98 -8.80
C GLY A 188 7.76 11.45 -8.83
N GLN A 189 8.93 10.85 -9.05
CA GLN A 189 9.09 9.39 -9.15
C GLN A 189 9.35 8.75 -7.79
N THR A 190 8.45 7.87 -7.34
CA THR A 190 8.69 6.93 -6.24
C THR A 190 9.65 5.82 -6.69
N ARG A 191 10.56 5.40 -5.80
CA ARG A 191 11.60 4.39 -6.09
C ARG A 191 11.44 3.16 -5.19
N ASN A 192 11.72 1.98 -5.74
CA ASN A 192 11.68 0.73 -4.97
C ASN A 192 12.79 0.72 -3.90
N PRO A 193 12.49 0.40 -2.62
CA PRO A 193 13.46 0.49 -1.53
C PRO A 193 14.47 -0.66 -1.51
N TYR A 194 14.26 -1.73 -2.29
CA TYR A 194 15.22 -2.81 -2.45
C TYR A 194 16.29 -2.46 -3.48
N VAL A 195 15.88 -1.83 -4.58
CA VAL A 195 16.78 -1.37 -5.64
C VAL A 195 16.20 -0.09 -6.24
N VAL A 196 16.84 1.05 -5.94
CA VAL A 196 16.27 2.40 -6.21
C VAL A 196 16.10 2.75 -7.68
N ASP A 197 16.71 1.99 -8.59
CA ASP A 197 16.56 2.13 -10.04
C ASP A 197 15.51 1.16 -10.64
N ARG A 198 14.76 0.44 -9.79
CA ARG A 198 13.69 -0.47 -10.19
C ARG A 198 12.32 0.12 -9.91
N ASN A 199 11.37 -0.29 -10.74
CA ASN A 199 9.99 0.13 -10.68
C ASN A 199 9.33 -0.38 -9.36
N PRO A 200 8.68 0.48 -8.56
CA PRO A 200 7.95 0.06 -7.36
C PRO A 200 6.57 -0.58 -7.65
N CYS A 201 6.25 -0.84 -8.93
CA CYS A 201 4.90 -1.01 -9.47
C CYS A 201 3.96 0.14 -9.07
N GLY A 202 2.65 -0.04 -9.22
CA GLY A 202 1.65 0.98 -8.95
C GLY A 202 0.25 0.44 -9.14
N SER A 203 -0.79 1.26 -8.97
CA SER A 203 -0.68 2.70 -8.73
C SER A 203 -0.41 3.11 -7.28
N SER A 204 -0.62 2.25 -6.28
CA SER A 204 -0.33 2.56 -4.86
C SER A 204 1.17 2.46 -4.52
N SER A 205 2.00 3.06 -5.36
CA SER A 205 3.46 2.94 -5.32
C SER A 205 4.05 3.38 -3.98
N GLY A 206 3.70 4.59 -3.51
CA GLY A 206 4.17 5.09 -2.22
C GLY A 206 3.66 4.26 -1.04
N SER A 207 2.43 3.76 -1.10
CA SER A 207 1.86 2.86 -0.09
C SER A 207 2.55 1.48 -0.08
N GLY A 208 3.13 1.04 -1.19
CA GLY A 208 4.00 -0.14 -1.27
C GLY A 208 5.40 0.11 -0.72
N VAL A 209 5.99 1.27 -1.03
CA VAL A 209 7.37 1.61 -0.64
C VAL A 209 7.47 1.99 0.84
N ALA A 210 6.56 2.82 1.35
CA ALA A 210 6.71 3.43 2.66
C ALA A 210 6.72 2.40 3.82
N PRO A 211 5.79 1.44 3.93
CA PRO A 211 5.87 0.40 4.96
C PRO A 211 7.08 -0.52 4.76
N SER A 212 7.49 -0.78 3.51
CA SER A 212 8.63 -1.65 3.20
C SER A 212 9.97 -1.04 3.63
N ALA A 213 10.10 0.28 3.51
CA ALA A 213 11.23 1.05 4.05
C ALA A 213 11.10 1.41 5.54
N ASN A 214 10.04 0.95 6.22
CA ASN A 214 9.69 1.26 7.61
C ASN A 214 9.48 2.77 7.85
N LEU A 215 8.90 3.48 6.89
CA LEU A 215 8.54 4.91 7.01
C LEU A 215 7.20 5.13 7.70
N CYS A 216 6.42 4.06 7.88
CA CYS A 216 5.20 4.01 8.66
C CYS A 216 4.96 2.58 9.15
N ALA A 217 4.00 2.39 10.05
CA ALA A 217 3.65 1.07 10.54
C ALA A 217 2.95 0.22 9.45
N ALA A 218 2.02 0.83 8.71
CA ALA A 218 1.35 0.26 7.53
C ALA A 218 0.81 1.39 6.64
N ALA A 219 0.27 1.04 5.47
CA ALA A 219 -0.36 2.00 4.57
C ALA A 219 -1.67 1.48 3.97
N ILE A 220 -2.48 2.41 3.46
CA ILE A 220 -3.68 2.12 2.68
C ILE A 220 -3.46 2.49 1.22
N GLY A 221 -3.62 1.50 0.34
CA GLY A 221 -3.68 1.70 -1.11
C GLY A 221 -5.12 1.65 -1.64
N SER A 222 -5.26 1.77 -2.95
CA SER A 222 -6.51 1.51 -3.67
C SER A 222 -6.23 0.75 -4.96
N GLU A 223 -7.13 -0.16 -5.32
CA GLU A 223 -7.02 -1.04 -6.47
C GLU A 223 -8.29 -1.02 -7.32
N THR A 224 -8.07 -0.79 -8.61
CA THR A 224 -9.01 -1.05 -9.71
C THR A 224 -8.64 -2.41 -10.30
N ASP A 225 -7.44 -2.48 -10.87
CA ASP A 225 -6.74 -3.70 -11.24
C ASP A 225 -5.25 -3.62 -10.83
N GLY A 226 -4.77 -4.62 -10.10
CA GLY A 226 -3.38 -4.77 -9.64
C GLY A 226 -2.81 -3.71 -8.69
N SER A 227 -3.47 -2.59 -8.49
CA SER A 227 -2.92 -1.37 -7.89
C SER A 227 -2.65 -1.40 -6.36
N VAL A 228 -2.97 -2.48 -5.66
CA VAL A 228 -2.57 -2.83 -4.29
C VAL A 228 -1.66 -4.06 -4.31
N VAL A 229 -2.06 -5.15 -4.99
CA VAL A 229 -1.31 -6.41 -4.98
C VAL A 229 0.02 -6.34 -5.73
N CYS A 230 0.09 -5.62 -6.85
CA CYS A 230 1.33 -5.44 -7.61
C CYS A 230 2.39 -4.62 -6.86
N PRO A 231 2.09 -3.40 -6.34
CA PRO A 231 3.07 -2.67 -5.53
C PRO A 231 3.38 -3.37 -4.21
N SER A 232 2.46 -4.14 -3.63
CA SER A 232 2.82 -5.01 -2.50
C SER A 232 3.83 -6.08 -2.90
N SER A 233 3.60 -6.80 -4.00
CA SER A 233 4.53 -7.83 -4.51
C SER A 233 5.90 -7.25 -4.82
N ALA A 234 5.97 -6.17 -5.59
CA ALA A 234 7.21 -5.51 -5.99
C ALA A 234 8.03 -4.96 -4.81
N ASN A 235 7.37 -4.61 -3.70
CA ASN A 235 8.00 -4.08 -2.49
C ASN A 235 7.94 -5.09 -1.32
N SER A 236 7.67 -6.37 -1.60
CA SER A 236 7.68 -7.48 -0.63
C SER A 236 6.72 -7.27 0.57
N LEU A 237 5.58 -6.62 0.38
CA LEU A 237 4.53 -6.48 1.40
C LEU A 237 3.41 -7.50 1.20
N VAL A 238 2.58 -7.63 2.23
CA VAL A 238 1.24 -8.20 2.11
C VAL A 238 0.31 -7.07 1.67
N GLY A 239 -0.41 -7.27 0.56
CA GLY A 239 -1.50 -6.41 0.11
C GLY A 239 -2.79 -7.21 0.01
N ILE A 240 -3.88 -6.69 0.56
CA ILE A 240 -5.20 -7.31 0.42
C ILE A 240 -6.06 -6.39 -0.44
N LYS A 241 -6.45 -6.86 -1.63
CA LYS A 241 -7.57 -6.31 -2.38
C LYS A 241 -8.85 -7.04 -1.92
N PRO A 242 -9.72 -6.40 -1.13
CA PRO A 242 -10.95 -7.06 -0.70
C PRO A 242 -11.98 -7.16 -1.84
N THR A 243 -13.06 -7.87 -1.57
CA THR A 243 -14.27 -7.83 -2.42
C THR A 243 -14.78 -6.40 -2.51
N VAL A 244 -15.18 -5.96 -3.71
CA VAL A 244 -15.81 -4.64 -3.92
C VAL A 244 -17.06 -4.55 -3.04
N GLY A 245 -17.16 -3.46 -2.27
CA GLY A 245 -18.21 -3.27 -1.27
C GLY A 245 -17.86 -3.73 0.15
N LEU A 246 -16.70 -4.34 0.41
CA LEU A 246 -16.32 -4.63 1.80
C LEU A 246 -15.92 -3.37 2.58
N ILE A 247 -15.25 -2.44 1.89
CA ILE A 247 -14.82 -1.13 2.40
C ILE A 247 -15.52 -0.07 1.55
N GLY A 248 -16.12 0.93 2.20
CA GLY A 248 -16.74 2.07 1.52
C GLY A 248 -15.72 2.93 0.78
N ARG A 249 -16.10 3.39 -0.40
CA ARG A 249 -15.21 4.14 -1.34
C ARG A 249 -15.50 5.63 -1.38
N SER A 250 -16.45 6.12 -0.56
CA SER A 250 -16.74 7.55 -0.55
C SER A 250 -15.53 8.37 -0.10
N GLY A 251 -15.26 9.44 -0.85
CA GLY A 251 -14.07 10.28 -0.66
C GLY A 251 -12.77 9.64 -1.18
N ILE A 252 -12.85 8.74 -2.16
CA ILE A 252 -11.69 8.28 -2.92
C ILE A 252 -11.85 8.81 -4.35
N ILE A 253 -10.81 9.42 -4.92
CA ILE A 253 -10.79 9.80 -6.34
C ILE A 253 -10.88 8.49 -7.16
N PRO A 254 -11.97 8.28 -7.93
CA PRO A 254 -12.30 6.97 -8.49
C PRO A 254 -11.64 6.72 -9.85
N ILE A 255 -11.62 5.44 -10.25
CA ILE A 255 -11.55 5.00 -11.65
C ILE A 255 -12.85 4.29 -12.02
N SER A 256 -13.24 3.25 -11.31
CA SER A 256 -14.35 2.38 -11.69
C SER A 256 -15.14 1.93 -10.46
N HIS A 257 -16.39 2.35 -10.32
CA HIS A 257 -17.26 1.83 -9.27
C HIS A 257 -17.56 0.33 -9.41
N SER A 258 -17.29 -0.31 -10.54
CA SER A 258 -17.40 -1.78 -10.66
C SER A 258 -16.22 -2.54 -10.04
N GLN A 259 -15.04 -1.93 -9.96
CA GLN A 259 -13.80 -2.63 -9.59
C GLN A 259 -13.05 -2.02 -8.39
N ASP A 260 -13.21 -0.72 -8.17
CA ASP A 260 -12.45 0.03 -7.17
C ASP A 260 -12.68 -0.49 -5.75
N THR A 261 -11.60 -0.59 -5.01
CA THR A 261 -11.62 -0.78 -3.56
C THR A 261 -10.35 -0.25 -2.89
N ALA A 262 -10.45 0.21 -1.65
CA ALA A 262 -9.27 0.44 -0.82
C ALA A 262 -8.73 -0.89 -0.28
N GLY A 263 -7.44 -0.96 0.03
CA GLY A 263 -6.82 -2.18 0.52
C GLY A 263 -5.68 -1.92 1.51
N PRO A 264 -5.58 -2.69 2.60
CA PRO A 264 -4.46 -2.59 3.52
C PRO A 264 -3.17 -3.13 2.90
N MET A 265 -2.05 -2.45 3.19
CA MET A 265 -0.70 -2.83 2.79
C MET A 265 0.22 -2.82 4.01
N ALA A 266 0.72 -3.98 4.41
CA ALA A 266 1.51 -4.14 5.62
C ALA A 266 2.64 -5.17 5.46
N ARG A 267 3.59 -5.18 6.42
CA ARG A 267 4.74 -6.11 6.39
C ARG A 267 4.36 -7.54 6.80
N THR A 268 3.23 -7.72 7.49
CA THR A 268 2.77 -9.04 7.96
C THR A 268 1.30 -9.25 7.61
N VAL A 269 0.89 -10.53 7.49
CA VAL A 269 -0.52 -10.91 7.30
C VAL A 269 -1.37 -10.47 8.49
N THR A 270 -0.83 -10.57 9.71
CA THR A 270 -1.50 -10.14 10.95
C THR A 270 -1.82 -8.65 10.94
N ASP A 271 -0.88 -7.79 10.56
CA ASP A 271 -1.10 -6.34 10.51
C ASP A 271 -2.09 -5.98 9.38
N ALA A 272 -2.00 -6.65 8.23
CA ALA A 272 -2.95 -6.47 7.13
C ALA A 272 -4.38 -6.89 7.53
N ALA A 273 -4.54 -7.98 8.28
CA ALA A 273 -5.83 -8.45 8.78
C ALA A 273 -6.43 -7.52 9.85
N ASN A 274 -5.61 -7.01 10.78
CA ASN A 274 -6.02 -5.98 11.73
C ASN A 274 -6.55 -4.74 11.00
N LEU A 275 -5.81 -4.28 9.99
CA LEU A 275 -6.17 -3.10 9.21
C LEU A 275 -7.43 -3.32 8.37
N LEU A 276 -7.59 -4.51 7.77
CA LEU A 276 -8.81 -4.90 7.06
C LEU A 276 -10.05 -4.83 7.96
N GLY A 277 -9.94 -5.34 9.19
CA GLY A 277 -11.01 -5.29 10.19
C GLY A 277 -11.40 -3.86 10.55
N GLY A 278 -10.41 -3.02 10.83
CA GLY A 278 -10.61 -1.60 11.13
C GLY A 278 -11.29 -0.79 10.02
N LEU A 279 -11.10 -1.18 8.76
CA LEU A 279 -11.67 -0.49 7.59
C LEU A 279 -13.05 -1.01 7.15
N THR A 280 -13.42 -2.22 7.57
CA THR A 280 -14.66 -2.86 7.13
C THR A 280 -15.88 -2.17 7.75
N GLY A 281 -16.91 -1.92 6.94
CA GLY A 281 -18.16 -1.35 7.42
C GLY A 281 -19.09 -0.88 6.30
N ILE A 282 -20.31 -0.52 6.70
CA ILE A 282 -21.32 0.02 5.78
C ILE A 282 -21.12 1.52 5.62
N ASP A 283 -21.00 1.95 4.37
CA ASP A 283 -20.93 3.36 3.99
C ASP A 283 -22.25 3.77 3.33
N THR A 284 -22.97 4.68 3.98
CA THR A 284 -24.26 5.15 3.45
C THR A 284 -24.12 5.96 2.16
N ARG A 285 -22.90 6.43 1.84
CA ARG A 285 -22.57 7.14 0.60
C ARG A 285 -22.08 6.21 -0.51
N ASP A 286 -22.00 4.90 -0.26
CA ASP A 286 -21.56 3.89 -1.22
C ASP A 286 -22.47 2.66 -1.21
N ALA A 287 -23.32 2.57 -2.24
CA ALA A 287 -24.32 1.51 -2.36
C ALA A 287 -23.71 0.11 -2.45
N ALA A 288 -22.46 -0.03 -2.93
CA ALA A 288 -21.78 -1.33 -3.02
C ALA A 288 -21.63 -2.00 -1.65
N THR A 289 -21.52 -1.20 -0.58
CA THR A 289 -21.35 -1.73 0.78
C THR A 289 -22.61 -2.42 1.32
N LYS A 290 -23.79 -2.09 0.79
CA LYS A 290 -25.05 -2.70 1.24
C LYS A 290 -25.11 -4.19 0.94
N ALA A 291 -24.48 -4.65 -0.15
CA ALA A 291 -24.44 -6.04 -0.55
C ALA A 291 -23.55 -6.91 0.36
N GLY A 292 -22.54 -6.32 1.02
CA GLY A 292 -21.55 -7.04 1.84
C GLY A 292 -22.00 -7.42 3.25
N ARG A 293 -23.19 -6.99 3.67
CA ARG A 293 -23.63 -6.99 5.10
C ARG A 293 -23.58 -8.35 5.80
N GLN A 294 -23.74 -9.47 5.09
CA GLN A 294 -23.86 -10.79 5.70
C GLN A 294 -22.53 -11.55 5.87
N LYS A 295 -21.42 -11.09 5.26
CA LYS A 295 -20.14 -11.81 5.25
C LYS A 295 -18.94 -10.92 5.61
N SER A 296 -19.18 -9.82 6.32
CA SER A 296 -18.16 -8.88 6.74
C SER A 296 -17.84 -9.02 8.22
N PHE A 297 -16.55 -9.00 8.58
CA PHE A 297 -16.08 -9.00 9.97
C PHE A 297 -15.33 -7.71 10.28
N THR A 298 -15.46 -7.20 11.50
CA THR A 298 -14.65 -6.05 11.96
C THR A 298 -13.34 -6.48 12.61
N ASP A 299 -13.13 -7.79 12.74
CA ASP A 299 -11.88 -8.41 13.18
C ASP A 299 -11.60 -9.62 12.29
N TYR A 300 -10.61 -9.51 11.40
CA TYR A 300 -10.16 -10.65 10.58
C TYR A 300 -9.02 -11.45 11.22
N THR A 301 -8.48 -10.99 12.35
CA THR A 301 -7.40 -11.71 13.04
C THR A 301 -7.86 -13.03 13.62
N GLN A 302 -9.17 -13.19 13.86
CA GLN A 302 -9.80 -14.46 14.22
C GLN A 302 -9.57 -15.60 13.20
N PHE A 303 -9.22 -15.26 11.95
CA PHE A 303 -8.93 -16.24 10.90
C PHE A 303 -7.43 -16.55 10.74
N LEU A 304 -6.56 -16.00 11.60
CA LEU A 304 -5.13 -16.28 11.59
C LEU A 304 -4.86 -17.64 12.24
N ASP A 305 -4.94 -18.69 11.42
CA ASP A 305 -4.63 -20.06 11.83
C ASP A 305 -3.27 -20.51 11.28
N LYS A 306 -2.33 -20.83 12.19
CA LYS A 306 -1.03 -21.43 11.83
C LYS A 306 -1.17 -22.78 11.13
N GLY A 307 -2.28 -23.48 11.36
CA GLY A 307 -2.64 -24.75 10.72
C GLY A 307 -3.53 -24.59 9.48
N GLY A 308 -3.85 -23.36 9.04
CA GLY A 308 -4.89 -23.10 8.03
C GLY A 308 -4.65 -23.71 6.64
N LEU A 309 -3.45 -24.22 6.37
CA LEU A 309 -3.15 -24.97 5.15
C LEU A 309 -3.56 -26.44 5.21
N LYS A 310 -3.76 -27.02 6.40
CA LYS A 310 -4.12 -28.44 6.55
C LYS A 310 -5.51 -28.71 5.96
N GLY A 311 -5.55 -29.46 4.87
CA GLY A 311 -6.77 -29.76 4.14
C GLY A 311 -7.24 -28.64 3.20
N ALA A 312 -6.55 -27.50 3.14
CA ALA A 312 -6.84 -26.45 2.17
C ALA A 312 -6.60 -26.97 0.74
N ARG A 313 -7.49 -26.64 -0.20
CA ARG A 313 -7.36 -27.02 -1.62
C ARG A 313 -6.94 -25.79 -2.42
N LEU A 314 -5.74 -25.81 -3.00
CA LEU A 314 -5.16 -24.68 -3.72
C LEU A 314 -4.93 -25.05 -5.19
N GLY A 315 -5.43 -24.22 -6.10
CA GLY A 315 -5.21 -24.36 -7.53
C GLY A 315 -4.00 -23.55 -8.01
N VAL A 316 -3.15 -24.15 -8.85
CA VAL A 316 -2.01 -23.46 -9.47
C VAL A 316 -2.39 -23.10 -10.91
N ALA A 317 -2.55 -21.81 -11.19
CA ALA A 317 -2.75 -21.31 -12.55
C ALA A 317 -1.41 -21.34 -13.30
N ARG A 318 -1.06 -22.53 -13.81
CA ARG A 318 0.24 -22.87 -14.39
C ARG A 318 0.56 -22.07 -15.66
N LYS A 319 -0.46 -21.59 -16.38
CA LYS A 319 -0.30 -20.68 -17.53
C LYS A 319 0.42 -19.36 -17.24
N TYR A 320 0.53 -18.94 -15.97
CA TYR A 320 1.28 -17.73 -15.60
C TYR A 320 2.78 -17.98 -15.33
N PHE A 321 3.26 -19.22 -15.48
CA PHE A 321 4.68 -19.59 -15.39
C PHE A 321 5.35 -19.51 -16.77
N GLY A 322 6.67 -19.63 -16.82
CA GLY A 322 7.47 -19.71 -18.05
C GLY A 322 8.09 -18.40 -18.49
N PHE A 323 7.87 -17.31 -17.75
CA PHE A 323 8.47 -16.01 -18.05
C PHE A 323 9.91 -15.89 -17.51
N ASN A 324 10.21 -16.50 -16.37
CA ASN A 324 11.53 -16.42 -15.75
C ASN A 324 11.85 -17.68 -14.94
N ASP A 325 12.85 -18.45 -15.38
CA ASP A 325 13.23 -19.73 -14.78
C ASP A 325 13.55 -19.64 -13.28
N ARG A 326 14.13 -18.52 -12.81
CA ARG A 326 14.46 -18.33 -11.39
C ARG A 326 13.20 -18.11 -10.56
N VAL A 327 12.24 -17.36 -11.09
CA VAL A 327 10.93 -17.13 -10.44
C VAL A 327 10.12 -18.43 -10.45
N ASP A 328 10.09 -19.15 -11.57
CA ASP A 328 9.38 -20.41 -11.70
C ASP A 328 9.91 -21.46 -10.73
N LYS A 329 11.24 -21.56 -10.59
CA LYS A 329 11.87 -22.43 -9.59
C LYS A 329 11.42 -22.05 -8.17
N LEU A 330 11.53 -20.77 -7.80
CA LEU A 330 11.13 -20.30 -6.48
C LEU A 330 9.64 -20.62 -6.19
N MET A 331 8.77 -20.38 -7.17
CA MET A 331 7.34 -20.69 -7.06
C MET A 331 7.09 -22.19 -6.88
N ASN A 332 7.79 -23.05 -7.63
CA ASN A 332 7.68 -24.50 -7.47
C ASN A 332 8.16 -24.98 -6.09
N ASP A 333 9.26 -24.43 -5.58
CA ASP A 333 9.75 -24.72 -4.23
C ASP A 333 8.69 -24.34 -3.18
N LEU A 334 8.09 -23.14 -3.30
CA LEU A 334 7.03 -22.66 -2.40
C LEU A 334 5.76 -23.50 -2.48
N ILE A 335 5.34 -23.95 -3.66
CA ILE A 335 4.22 -24.89 -3.82
C ILE A 335 4.52 -26.22 -3.10
N GLY A 336 5.76 -26.69 -3.18
CA GLY A 336 6.23 -27.86 -2.43
C GLY A 336 6.10 -27.68 -0.92
N GLU A 337 6.45 -26.50 -0.39
CA GLU A 337 6.28 -26.16 1.02
C GLU A 337 4.81 -26.11 1.44
N LEU A 338 3.92 -25.53 0.62
CA LEU A 338 2.47 -25.54 0.88
C LEU A 338 1.93 -26.98 1.02
N LYS A 339 2.39 -27.89 0.16
CA LYS A 339 2.03 -29.32 0.24
C LYS A 339 2.54 -29.97 1.52
N LYS A 340 3.79 -29.70 1.92
CA LYS A 340 4.36 -30.21 3.19
C LYS A 340 3.60 -29.71 4.42
N LEU A 341 3.06 -28.50 4.36
CA LEU A 341 2.23 -27.91 5.41
C LEU A 341 0.78 -28.46 5.43
N GLY A 342 0.43 -29.36 4.50
CA GLY A 342 -0.84 -30.08 4.49
C GLY A 342 -1.86 -29.61 3.46
N ALA A 343 -1.49 -28.71 2.55
CA ALA A 343 -2.37 -28.27 1.47
C ALA A 343 -2.45 -29.33 0.35
N LEU A 344 -3.64 -29.49 -0.21
CA LEU A 344 -3.92 -30.26 -1.41
C LEU A 344 -3.74 -29.35 -2.63
N ILE A 345 -2.72 -29.62 -3.43
CA ILE A 345 -2.39 -28.83 -4.62
C ILE A 345 -3.06 -29.44 -5.86
N VAL A 346 -3.80 -28.63 -6.61
CA VAL A 346 -4.37 -28.95 -7.92
C VAL A 346 -3.60 -28.19 -8.99
N ASP A 347 -2.91 -28.91 -9.86
CA ASP A 347 -1.91 -28.33 -10.76
C ASP A 347 -1.81 -29.14 -12.07
N PRO A 348 -2.21 -28.57 -13.22
CA PRO A 348 -2.71 -27.20 -13.38
C PRO A 348 -4.17 -27.02 -12.92
N ALA A 349 -4.48 -25.82 -12.47
CA ALA A 349 -5.83 -25.29 -12.26
C ALA A 349 -5.97 -23.94 -12.99
N ASP A 350 -5.71 -23.97 -14.30
CA ASP A 350 -5.74 -22.77 -15.14
C ASP A 350 -7.13 -22.15 -15.23
N ILE A 351 -7.18 -20.82 -15.32
CA ILE A 351 -8.43 -20.05 -15.46
C ILE A 351 -8.84 -20.08 -16.95
N PRO A 352 -9.95 -20.75 -17.34
CA PRO A 352 -10.31 -20.91 -18.76
C PRO A 352 -10.68 -19.60 -19.46
N THR A 353 -11.00 -18.57 -18.69
CA THR A 353 -11.38 -17.23 -19.14
C THR A 353 -10.26 -16.20 -19.02
N SER A 354 -9.05 -16.61 -18.64
CA SER A 354 -7.89 -15.70 -18.58
C SER A 354 -7.65 -15.06 -19.96
N GLY A 355 -7.42 -13.74 -19.98
CA GLY A 355 -7.21 -12.95 -21.19
C GLY A 355 -8.45 -12.74 -22.07
N LYS A 356 -9.66 -13.03 -21.58
CA LYS A 356 -10.91 -12.84 -22.36
C LYS A 356 -11.66 -11.54 -22.04
N PHE A 357 -11.20 -10.78 -21.05
CA PHE A 357 -11.93 -9.61 -20.55
C PHE A 357 -11.17 -8.30 -20.72
N ASP A 358 -9.93 -8.32 -21.19
CA ASP A 358 -9.05 -7.14 -21.26
C ASP A 358 -9.71 -5.97 -22.04
N ASP A 359 -10.30 -6.25 -23.22
CA ASP A 359 -10.99 -5.23 -24.03
C ASP A 359 -12.27 -4.71 -23.33
N SER A 360 -13.08 -5.62 -22.78
CA SER A 360 -14.32 -5.25 -22.09
C SER A 360 -14.06 -4.52 -20.78
N GLU A 361 -12.98 -4.85 -20.09
CA GLU A 361 -12.52 -4.15 -18.91
C GLU A 361 -12.13 -2.72 -19.27
N LEU A 362 -11.28 -2.52 -20.28
CA LEU A 362 -10.89 -1.19 -20.73
C LEU A 362 -12.12 -0.35 -21.12
N GLU A 363 -13.10 -0.93 -21.82
CA GLU A 363 -14.36 -0.26 -22.15
C GLU A 363 -15.09 0.19 -20.88
N VAL A 364 -15.30 -0.70 -19.91
CA VAL A 364 -15.94 -0.35 -18.63
C VAL A 364 -15.18 0.77 -17.92
N LEU A 365 -13.85 0.66 -17.82
CA LEU A 365 -13.01 1.66 -17.16
C LEU A 365 -13.13 3.04 -17.81
N LEU A 366 -13.13 3.13 -19.14
CA LEU A 366 -13.24 4.41 -19.85
C LEU A 366 -14.58 5.12 -19.59
N TYR A 367 -15.69 4.37 -19.58
CA TYR A 367 -17.02 4.93 -19.37
C TYR A 367 -17.28 5.29 -17.90
N GLU A 368 -16.88 4.42 -16.97
CA GLU A 368 -17.01 4.66 -15.54
C GLU A 368 -16.11 5.80 -15.08
N PHE A 369 -14.85 5.86 -15.55
CA PHE A 369 -13.91 6.91 -15.14
C PHE A 369 -14.44 8.31 -15.39
N LYS A 370 -14.95 8.58 -16.60
CA LYS A 370 -15.53 9.91 -16.91
C LYS A 370 -16.69 10.24 -15.98
N THR A 371 -17.57 9.27 -15.74
CA THR A 371 -18.78 9.48 -14.95
C THR A 371 -18.44 9.72 -13.49
N ASP A 372 -17.64 8.83 -12.91
CA ASP A 372 -17.31 8.81 -11.49
C ASP A 372 -16.35 9.95 -11.14
N LEU A 373 -15.36 10.24 -11.99
CA LEU A 373 -14.45 11.37 -11.78
C LEU A 373 -15.19 12.70 -11.83
N ASN A 374 -16.10 12.91 -12.80
CA ASN A 374 -16.90 14.14 -12.84
C ASN A 374 -17.80 14.27 -11.60
N ALA A 375 -18.41 13.17 -11.16
CA ALA A 375 -19.23 13.16 -9.95
C ALA A 375 -18.43 13.47 -8.68
N TYR A 376 -17.14 13.11 -8.65
CA TYR A 376 -16.22 13.46 -7.58
C TYR A 376 -15.77 14.93 -7.67
N LEU A 377 -15.21 15.35 -8.82
CA LEU A 377 -14.65 16.68 -9.03
C LEU A 377 -15.70 17.80 -8.88
N GLY A 378 -16.94 17.55 -9.33
CA GLY A 378 -18.05 18.49 -9.19
C GLY A 378 -18.50 18.74 -7.74
N LYS A 379 -18.02 17.94 -6.77
CA LYS A 379 -18.29 18.11 -5.33
C LYS A 379 -17.13 18.76 -4.57
N LEU A 380 -16.00 19.02 -5.23
CA LEU A 380 -14.87 19.66 -4.61
C LEU A 380 -15.20 21.11 -4.23
N GLY A 381 -14.54 21.61 -3.18
CA GLY A 381 -14.68 23.01 -2.77
C GLY A 381 -14.09 23.97 -3.80
N THR A 382 -14.34 25.27 -3.61
CA THR A 382 -13.88 26.34 -4.51
C THR A 382 -12.36 26.49 -4.60
N SER A 383 -11.59 25.80 -3.74
CA SER A 383 -10.13 25.77 -3.81
C SER A 383 -9.59 24.74 -4.82
N ALA A 384 -10.45 23.90 -5.41
CA ALA A 384 -10.04 23.00 -6.48
C ALA A 384 -9.89 23.76 -7.80
N GLY A 385 -8.81 23.47 -8.54
CA GLY A 385 -8.52 24.13 -9.82
C GLY A 385 -9.34 23.59 -11.01
N VAL A 386 -9.99 22.43 -10.85
CA VAL A 386 -10.78 21.76 -11.88
C VAL A 386 -11.99 21.05 -11.27
N HIS A 387 -13.10 21.02 -12.00
CA HIS A 387 -14.38 20.42 -11.59
C HIS A 387 -14.92 19.38 -12.58
N SER A 388 -14.19 19.09 -13.67
CA SER A 388 -14.55 18.07 -14.65
C SER A 388 -13.33 17.45 -15.34
N LEU A 389 -13.49 16.26 -15.93
CA LEU A 389 -12.49 15.62 -16.78
C LEU A 389 -12.10 16.51 -17.97
N LYS A 390 -13.05 17.30 -18.51
CA LYS A 390 -12.78 18.25 -19.58
C LYS A 390 -11.79 19.32 -19.12
N GLU A 391 -12.07 19.98 -18.00
CA GLU A 391 -11.18 20.99 -17.42
C GLU A 391 -9.82 20.40 -17.03
N LEU A 392 -9.79 19.15 -16.56
CA LEU A 392 -8.53 18.44 -16.28
C LEU A 392 -7.69 18.23 -17.54
N ILE A 393 -8.31 17.84 -18.66
CA ILE A 393 -7.60 17.72 -19.95
C ILE A 393 -7.09 19.09 -20.40
N GLU A 394 -7.93 20.12 -20.34
CA GLU A 394 -7.56 21.50 -20.69
C GLU A 394 -6.41 22.04 -19.82
N PHE A 395 -6.42 21.75 -18.52
CA PHE A 395 -5.33 22.07 -17.61
C PHE A 395 -4.02 21.43 -18.08
N ASN A 396 -4.03 20.13 -18.41
CA ASN A 396 -2.82 19.43 -18.82
C ASN A 396 -2.30 19.95 -20.17
N GLU A 397 -3.17 20.19 -21.16
CA GLU A 397 -2.75 20.73 -22.46
C GLU A 397 -2.15 22.14 -22.36
N LYS A 398 -2.66 22.96 -21.43
CA LYS A 398 -2.11 24.30 -21.16
C LYS A 398 -0.72 24.27 -20.49
N ASN A 399 -0.39 23.20 -19.79
CA ASN A 399 0.84 23.07 -18.97
C ASN A 399 1.78 21.96 -19.49
N ARG A 400 1.74 21.67 -20.79
CA ARG A 400 2.50 20.59 -21.43
C ARG A 400 3.99 20.89 -21.58
#